data_AF-A0A655AGU1-F1
#
_entry.id   AF-A0A655AGU1-F1
#
_cell.length_a   1.000
_cell.length_b   1.000
_cell.length_c   1.000
_cell.angle_alpha   90.00
_cell.angle_beta   90.00
_cell.angle_gamma   90.00
#
_symmetry.space_group_name_H-M   'P 1'
#
loop_
_entity.id
_entity.type
_entity.pdbx_description
1 polymer ?
#
loop_
_entity_poly.entity_id
_entity_poly.type
_entity_poly.pdbx_seq_one_letter_code
_entity_poly.pdbx_strand_id
1 'polypeptide(L)'
;MTDKVAAFRAMHTHGRALNGLLPRALDDEAHYRIREGEIVAGPLVGWNFGEGHLHNEQLVAAVQRRCNFADGDLRVIILEGQPIHVQKQWYRIVDAKTGLFEAGYVTVEDMLSRQPWPEPGDEFPVHVTTQRGTPSKP
;
A
#
# COMPACT_ATOMS: atom_id res chain seq x y z
N MET A 1 -9.78 0.81 -15.62
CA MET A 1 -11.12 0.32 -15.29
C MET A 1 -11.06 -0.46 -13.96
N THR A 2 -10.87 0.25 -12.84
CA THR A 2 -10.99 -0.27 -11.46
C THR A 2 -11.64 0.81 -10.58
N ASP A 3 -12.57 1.56 -11.19
CA ASP A 3 -13.09 2.82 -10.63
C ASP A 3 -14.00 2.56 -9.41
N LYS A 4 -14.91 1.58 -9.54
CA LYS A 4 -15.88 1.24 -8.48
C LYS A 4 -15.22 0.67 -7.22
N VAL A 5 -14.19 -0.17 -7.37
CA VAL A 5 -13.51 -0.79 -6.22
C VAL A 5 -12.68 0.25 -5.47
N ALA A 6 -11.97 1.12 -6.20
CA ALA A 6 -11.24 2.24 -5.60
C ALA A 6 -12.20 3.18 -4.86
N ALA A 7 -13.34 3.53 -5.46
CA ALA A 7 -14.37 4.33 -4.82
C ALA A 7 -14.91 3.68 -3.53
N PHE A 8 -15.21 2.37 -3.55
CA PHE A 8 -15.65 1.64 -2.36
C PHE A 8 -14.60 1.66 -1.25
N ARG A 9 -13.32 1.41 -1.59
CA ARG A 9 -12.23 1.43 -0.62
C ARG A 9 -12.07 2.82 0.00
N ALA A 10 -12.22 3.87 -0.79
CA ALA A 10 -12.13 5.27 -0.35
C ALA A 10 -13.23 5.67 0.67
N MET A 11 -14.36 4.95 0.73
CA MET A 11 -15.38 5.16 1.77
C MET A 11 -14.93 4.71 3.16
N HIS A 12 -13.87 3.93 3.27
CA HIS A 12 -13.34 3.39 4.52
C HIS A 12 -12.07 4.13 4.93
N THR A 13 -11.83 4.25 6.23
CA THR A 13 -10.63 4.93 6.78
C THR A 13 -9.34 4.35 6.21
N HIS A 14 -9.24 3.02 6.09
CA HIS A 14 -8.09 2.36 5.46
C HIS A 14 -7.82 2.81 4.02
N GLY A 15 -8.87 3.12 3.24
CA GLY A 15 -8.70 3.62 1.87
C GLY A 15 -8.09 5.01 1.84
N ARG A 16 -8.41 5.85 2.83
CA ARG A 16 -7.81 7.19 2.97
C ARG A 16 -6.32 7.09 3.29
N ALA A 17 -5.93 6.18 4.18
CA ALA A 17 -4.52 5.89 4.44
C ALA A 17 -3.80 5.35 3.20
N LEU A 18 -4.36 4.35 2.53
CA LEU A 18 -3.76 3.75 1.32
C LEU A 18 -3.55 4.81 0.22
N ASN A 19 -4.53 5.68 0.00
CA ASN A 19 -4.41 6.78 -0.96
C ASN A 19 -3.33 7.80 -0.55
N GLY A 20 -3.26 8.17 0.74
CA GLY A 20 -2.21 9.05 1.25
C GLY A 20 -0.80 8.45 1.21
N LEU A 21 -0.68 7.12 1.17
CA LEU A 21 0.60 6.42 1.04
C LEU A 21 1.05 6.23 -0.42
N LEU A 22 0.18 6.44 -1.42
CA LEU A 22 0.53 6.29 -2.85
C LEU A 22 1.74 7.14 -3.27
N PRO A 23 1.83 8.45 -2.94
CA PRO A 23 2.99 9.27 -3.33
C PRO A 23 4.31 8.80 -2.72
N ARG A 24 4.27 7.99 -1.66
CA ARG A 24 5.46 7.40 -1.03
C ARG A 24 5.91 6.11 -1.71
N ALA A 25 4.96 5.44 -2.38
CA ALA A 25 5.23 4.22 -3.12
C ALA A 25 5.54 4.50 -4.59
N LEU A 26 5.31 5.69 -5.12
CA LEU A 26 5.39 5.96 -6.56
C LEU A 26 6.31 7.15 -6.83
N ASP A 27 7.09 7.06 -7.90
CA ASP A 27 7.96 8.17 -8.33
C ASP A 27 7.16 9.15 -9.22
N ASP A 28 6.37 8.59 -10.15
CA ASP A 28 5.40 9.29 -10.99
C ASP A 28 4.17 8.40 -11.19
N GLU A 29 3.03 8.84 -10.67
CA GLU A 29 1.78 8.07 -10.71
C GLU A 29 1.33 7.73 -12.15
N ALA A 30 1.69 8.55 -13.14
CA ALA A 30 1.30 8.33 -14.53
C ALA A 30 1.88 7.04 -15.13
N HIS A 31 3.01 6.55 -14.59
CA HIS A 31 3.65 5.31 -15.03
C HIS A 31 3.06 4.06 -14.38
N TYR A 32 2.16 4.20 -13.42
CA TYR A 32 1.63 3.09 -12.65
C TYR A 32 0.15 2.84 -12.91
N ARG A 33 -0.25 1.58 -12.73
CA ARG A 33 -1.65 1.16 -12.71
C ARG A 33 -2.01 0.72 -11.31
N ILE A 34 -2.66 1.60 -10.56
CA ILE A 34 -3.13 1.30 -9.21
C ILE A 34 -4.21 0.21 -9.28
N ARG A 35 -4.07 -0.80 -8.42
CA ARG A 35 -4.99 -1.93 -8.26
C ARG A 35 -5.25 -2.16 -6.79
N GLU A 36 -6.48 -2.53 -6.49
CA GLU A 36 -6.86 -2.87 -5.12
C GLU A 36 -6.33 -4.28 -4.78
N GLY A 37 -5.71 -4.41 -3.61
CA GLY A 37 -4.97 -5.60 -3.21
C GLY A 37 -5.83 -6.86 -3.09
N GLU A 38 -7.03 -6.76 -2.51
CA GLU A 38 -7.99 -7.86 -2.35
C GLU A 38 -8.42 -8.42 -3.71
N ILE A 39 -8.68 -7.55 -4.70
CA ILE A 39 -9.06 -7.96 -6.06
C ILE A 39 -7.92 -8.70 -6.78
N VAL A 40 -6.67 -8.33 -6.50
CA VAL A 40 -5.50 -8.99 -7.10
C VAL A 40 -5.17 -10.29 -6.36
N ALA A 41 -5.22 -10.27 -5.03
CA ALA A 41 -4.71 -11.35 -4.23
C ALA A 41 -5.63 -12.57 -4.18
N GLY A 42 -6.96 -12.38 -4.21
CA GLY A 42 -7.93 -13.50 -4.26
C GLY A 42 -7.65 -14.48 -5.42
N PRO A 43 -7.52 -14.01 -6.68
CA PRO A 43 -7.12 -14.85 -7.81
C PRO A 43 -5.72 -15.46 -7.70
N LEU A 44 -4.75 -14.75 -7.12
CA LEU A 44 -3.38 -15.26 -6.96
C LEU A 44 -3.29 -16.37 -5.91
N VAL A 45 -4.06 -16.27 -4.84
CA VAL A 45 -4.16 -17.29 -3.78
C VAL A 45 -5.07 -18.44 -4.21
N GLY A 46 -6.04 -18.19 -5.10
CA GLY A 46 -7.05 -19.17 -5.52
C GLY A 46 -8.16 -19.38 -4.48
N TRP A 47 -8.25 -18.48 -3.50
CA TRP A 47 -9.21 -18.52 -2.39
C TRP A 47 -9.58 -17.09 -1.99
N ASN A 48 -10.88 -16.82 -1.74
CA ASN A 48 -11.34 -15.48 -1.39
C ASN A 48 -12.34 -15.53 -0.23
N PHE A 49 -11.84 -15.40 1.01
CA PHE A 49 -12.64 -15.39 2.24
C PHE A 49 -12.47 -14.09 3.03
N GLY A 50 -12.03 -13.00 2.37
CA GLY A 50 -11.74 -11.73 3.04
C GLY A 50 -10.61 -11.84 4.08
N GLU A 51 -9.77 -12.87 3.98
CA GLU A 51 -8.71 -13.16 4.93
C GLU A 51 -7.43 -12.46 4.48
N GLY A 52 -7.15 -11.30 5.09
CA GLY A 52 -6.07 -10.40 4.68
C GLY A 52 -4.65 -10.85 5.06
N HIS A 53 -4.46 -11.90 5.87
CA HIS A 53 -3.12 -12.31 6.33
C HIS A 53 -2.32 -13.05 5.26
N LEU A 54 -3.00 -13.54 4.21
CA LEU A 54 -2.34 -14.17 3.05
C LEU A 54 -1.83 -13.16 2.01
N HIS A 55 -2.04 -11.86 2.22
CA HIS A 55 -1.72 -10.80 1.26
C HIS A 55 -0.50 -9.97 1.71
N ASN A 56 0.49 -10.62 2.31
CA ASN A 56 1.71 -9.99 2.81
C ASN A 56 2.93 -10.30 1.91
N GLU A 57 4.13 -10.02 2.41
CA GLU A 57 5.40 -10.22 1.73
C GLU A 57 5.65 -11.65 1.25
N GLN A 58 5.04 -12.67 1.87
CA GLN A 58 5.14 -14.05 1.39
C GLN A 58 4.47 -14.22 0.02
N LEU A 59 3.31 -13.59 -0.18
CA LEU A 59 2.63 -13.56 -1.47
C LEU A 59 3.45 -12.78 -2.48
N VAL A 60 3.97 -11.60 -2.10
CA VAL A 60 4.82 -10.78 -2.97
C VAL A 60 6.07 -11.56 -3.40
N ALA A 61 6.73 -12.28 -2.48
CA ALA A 61 7.86 -13.14 -2.81
C ALA A 61 7.46 -14.30 -3.73
N ALA A 62 6.29 -14.89 -3.54
CA ALA A 62 5.78 -15.94 -4.42
C ALA A 62 5.49 -15.44 -5.84
N VAL A 63 4.92 -14.24 -5.96
CA VAL A 63 4.69 -13.54 -7.25
C VAL A 63 6.04 -13.23 -7.90
N GLN A 64 6.97 -12.63 -7.16
CA GLN A 64 8.28 -12.28 -7.70
C GLN A 64 9.02 -13.48 -8.27
N ARG A 65 9.04 -14.61 -7.54
CA ARG A 65 9.69 -15.84 -8.00
C ARG A 65 9.13 -16.38 -9.33
N ARG A 66 7.88 -16.06 -9.66
CA ARG A 66 7.19 -16.56 -10.87
C ARG A 66 7.23 -15.57 -12.02
N CYS A 67 7.13 -14.28 -11.72
CA CYS A 67 7.05 -13.23 -12.74
C CYS A 67 8.41 -12.58 -13.04
N ASN A 68 9.37 -12.65 -12.10
CA ASN A 68 10.70 -12.07 -12.22
C ASN A 68 10.68 -10.58 -12.63
N PHE A 69 9.88 -9.78 -11.92
CA PHE A 69 9.77 -8.34 -12.15
C PHE A 69 11.11 -7.63 -11.91
N ALA A 70 11.34 -6.52 -12.62
CA ALA A 70 12.43 -5.59 -12.38
C ALA A 70 12.15 -4.69 -11.15
N ASP A 71 13.14 -3.90 -10.76
CA ASP A 71 12.99 -2.90 -9.69
C ASP A 71 11.95 -1.85 -10.13
N GLY A 72 10.95 -1.59 -9.27
CA GLY A 72 9.89 -0.62 -9.52
C GLY A 72 8.70 -1.14 -10.32
N ASP A 73 8.75 -2.35 -10.88
CA ASP A 73 7.67 -2.93 -11.69
C ASP A 73 6.42 -3.28 -10.86
N LEU A 74 6.62 -3.73 -9.62
CA LEU A 74 5.54 -4.09 -8.69
C LEU A 74 5.86 -3.60 -7.28
N ARG A 75 5.16 -2.54 -6.86
CA ARG A 75 5.17 -2.04 -5.49
C ARG A 75 3.83 -2.32 -4.83
N VAL A 76 3.86 -2.77 -3.57
CA VAL A 76 2.68 -3.13 -2.78
C VAL A 76 2.70 -2.34 -1.48
N ILE A 77 1.59 -1.65 -1.19
CA ILE A 77 1.35 -1.01 0.10
C ILE A 77 0.50 -1.97 0.94
N ILE A 78 1.06 -2.43 2.05
CA ILE A 78 0.40 -3.29 3.04
C ILE A 78 0.05 -2.41 4.23
N LEU A 79 -1.23 -2.37 4.61
CA LEU A 79 -1.72 -1.67 5.79
C LEU A 79 -2.31 -2.69 6.78
N GLU A 80 -1.69 -2.80 7.94
CA GLU A 80 -2.08 -3.75 8.98
C GLU A 80 -3.35 -3.32 9.70
N GLY A 81 -4.17 -4.28 10.11
CA GLY A 81 -5.32 -4.04 10.96
C GLY A 81 -4.95 -3.29 12.25
N GLN A 82 -5.79 -2.36 12.66
CA GLN A 82 -5.61 -1.61 13.89
C GLN A 82 -5.79 -2.53 15.11
N PRO A 83 -4.81 -2.64 16.03
CA PRO A 83 -5.06 -3.25 17.33
C PRO A 83 -6.07 -2.40 18.11
N ILE A 84 -7.09 -3.01 18.72
CA ILE A 84 -8.24 -2.32 19.35
C ILE A 84 -7.85 -1.16 20.29
N HIS A 85 -6.74 -1.30 21.01
CA HIS A 85 -6.28 -0.34 22.04
C HIS A 85 -5.20 0.63 21.52
N VAL A 86 -4.89 0.60 20.23
CA VAL A 86 -3.77 1.33 19.64
C VAL A 86 -4.30 2.23 18.54
N GLN A 87 -4.16 3.56 18.68
CA GLN A 87 -4.65 4.54 17.70
C GLN A 87 -3.67 4.76 16.54
N LYS A 88 -3.07 3.68 16.06
CA LYS A 88 -2.20 3.69 14.86
C LYS A 88 -2.36 2.41 14.05
N GLN A 89 -2.13 2.52 12.75
CA GLN A 89 -2.00 1.38 11.85
C GLN A 89 -0.59 1.36 11.26
N TRP A 90 0.02 0.18 11.28
CA TRP A 90 1.33 -0.04 10.70
C TRP A 90 1.19 -0.24 9.20
N TYR A 91 2.12 0.31 8.43
CA TYR A 91 2.20 0.06 7.00
C TYR A 91 3.60 -0.39 6.60
N ARG A 92 3.66 -1.09 5.48
CA ARG A 92 4.89 -1.46 4.79
C ARG A 92 4.69 -1.27 3.30
N ILE A 93 5.67 -0.65 2.65
CA ILE A 93 5.77 -0.52 1.20
C ILE A 93 6.87 -1.47 0.76
N VAL A 94 6.54 -2.36 -0.15
CA VAL A 94 7.43 -3.44 -0.59
C VAL A 94 7.52 -3.41 -2.10
N ASP A 95 8.75 -3.41 -2.61
CA ASP A 95 9.03 -3.67 -4.01
C ASP A 95 9.25 -5.18 -4.20
N ALA A 96 8.65 -5.78 -5.23
CA ALA A 96 8.73 -7.22 -5.44
C ALA A 96 10.15 -7.71 -5.71
N LYS A 97 10.98 -6.92 -6.40
CA LYS A 97 12.36 -7.26 -6.72
C LYS A 97 13.29 -7.02 -5.56
N THR A 98 13.15 -5.87 -4.92
CA THR A 98 14.14 -5.36 -3.98
C THR A 98 13.72 -5.54 -2.52
N GLY A 99 12.46 -5.85 -2.21
CA GLY A 99 11.95 -6.10 -0.86
C GLY A 99 11.44 -4.84 -0.16
N LEU A 100 11.56 -4.78 1.17
CA LEU A 100 11.02 -3.67 1.98
C LEU A 100 11.63 -2.32 1.55
N PHE A 101 10.78 -1.43 1.06
CA PHE A 101 11.12 -0.08 0.61
C PHE A 101 10.98 0.92 1.75
N GLU A 102 9.84 0.91 2.44
CA GLU A 102 9.54 1.78 3.58
C GLU A 102 8.63 1.06 4.57
N ALA A 103 8.78 1.34 5.87
CA ALA A 103 7.86 0.93 6.92
C ALA A 103 7.64 2.06 7.91
N GLY A 104 6.44 2.10 8.47
CA GLY A 104 6.08 3.11 9.46
C GLY A 104 4.67 2.89 9.98
N TYR A 105 4.08 3.95 10.52
CA TYR A 105 2.69 3.96 10.93
C TYR A 105 1.99 5.27 10.60
N VAL A 106 0.67 5.21 10.57
CA VAL A 106 -0.24 6.36 10.46
C VAL A 106 -1.17 6.37 11.67
N THR A 107 -1.64 7.55 12.06
CA THR A 107 -2.59 7.67 13.17
C THR A 107 -4.03 7.52 12.66
N VAL A 108 -4.92 6.98 13.49
CA VAL A 108 -6.33 6.86 13.13
C VAL A 108 -6.99 8.23 12.99
N GLU A 109 -6.53 9.22 13.75
CA GLU A 109 -7.00 10.60 13.68
C GLU A 109 -6.76 11.21 12.30
N ASP A 110 -5.54 11.08 11.77
CA ASP A 110 -5.20 11.60 10.43
C ASP A 110 -5.99 10.89 9.32
N MET A 111 -6.25 9.59 9.49
CA MET A 111 -7.07 8.82 8.56
C MET A 111 -8.52 9.31 8.53
N LEU A 112 -9.06 9.75 9.67
CA LEU A 112 -10.43 10.22 9.81
C LEU A 112 -10.60 11.66 9.28
N SER A 113 -9.59 12.51 9.46
CA SER A 113 -9.63 13.91 9.03
C SER A 113 -9.41 14.09 7.53
N ARG A 114 -8.62 13.21 6.89
CA ARG A 114 -8.30 13.29 5.46
C ARG A 114 -9.51 12.99 4.57
N GLN A 115 -9.62 13.72 3.45
CA GLN A 115 -10.56 13.39 2.39
C GLN A 115 -10.18 12.09 1.65
N PRO A 116 -11.13 11.40 1.01
CA PRO A 116 -10.84 10.18 0.26
C PRO A 116 -10.00 10.41 -1.00
N TRP A 117 -10.12 11.58 -1.63
CA TRP A 117 -9.40 11.99 -2.83
C TRP A 117 -8.24 12.95 -2.48
N PRO A 118 -7.18 13.00 -3.31
CA PRO A 118 -6.11 13.99 -3.13
C PRO A 118 -6.64 15.39 -3.42
N GLU A 119 -6.26 16.35 -2.57
CA GLU A 119 -6.54 17.78 -2.76
C GLU A 119 -5.21 18.54 -2.92
N PRO A 120 -5.18 19.69 -3.63
CA PRO A 120 -3.98 20.50 -3.70
C PRO A 120 -3.52 20.92 -2.30
N GLY A 121 -2.28 20.57 -1.94
CA GLY A 121 -1.74 20.83 -0.60
C GLY A 121 -2.18 19.82 0.47
N ASP A 122 -2.81 18.71 0.08
CA ASP A 122 -3.09 17.59 0.98
C ASP A 122 -1.79 17.00 1.52
N GLU A 123 -1.63 17.06 2.85
CA GLU A 123 -0.55 16.44 3.58
C GLU A 123 -1.14 15.33 4.45
N PHE A 124 -0.66 14.10 4.24
CA PHE A 124 -1.01 12.97 5.09
C PHE A 124 0.16 12.65 6.03
N PRO A 125 0.03 12.86 7.35
CA PRO A 125 1.09 12.56 8.30
C PRO A 125 1.44 11.07 8.31
N VAL A 126 2.73 10.79 8.11
CA VAL A 126 3.28 9.44 8.08
C VAL A 126 4.51 9.37 8.97
N HIS A 127 4.51 8.43 9.91
CA HIS A 127 5.61 8.24 10.85
C HIS A 127 6.50 7.08 10.41
N VAL A 128 7.52 7.39 9.62
CA VAL A 128 8.48 6.42 9.08
C VAL A 128 9.35 5.85 10.22
N THR A 129 9.46 4.53 10.29
CA THR A 129 10.37 3.82 11.21
C THR A 129 11.56 3.22 10.49
N THR A 130 11.38 2.83 9.23
CA THR A 130 12.43 2.27 8.38
C THR A 130 12.24 2.78 6.97
N GLN A 131 13.30 3.25 6.33
CA GLN A 131 13.26 3.59 4.91
C GLN A 131 14.57 3.17 4.28
N ARG A 132 14.48 2.52 3.13
CA ARG A 132 15.67 2.26 2.33
C ARG A 132 16.12 3.57 1.70
N GLY A 133 17.39 3.93 1.89
CA GLY A 133 17.97 5.06 1.16
C GLY A 133 17.87 4.80 -0.34
N THR A 134 17.34 5.76 -1.09
CA THR A 134 17.38 5.74 -2.55
C THR A 134 18.84 5.63 -2.98
N PRO A 135 19.23 4.71 -3.89
CA PRO A 135 20.56 4.79 -4.49
C PRO A 135 20.70 6.17 -5.12
N SER A 136 21.71 6.94 -4.73
CA SER A 136 22.04 8.16 -5.44
C SER A 136 22.22 7.80 -6.91
N LYS A 137 21.42 8.41 -7.80
CA LYS A 137 21.67 8.35 -9.23
C LYS A 137 23.12 8.81 -9.45
N PRO A 138 23.99 8.02 -10.11
CA PRO A 138 25.35 8.46 -10.44
C PRO A 138 25.33 9.68 -11.36
#